data_AF-A0A8H6H7J2-F1
#
_entry.id   AF-A0A8H6H7J2-F1
#
_cell.length_a   1.000
_cell.length_b   1.000
_cell.length_c   1.000
_cell.angle_alpha   90.00
_cell.angle_beta   90.00
_cell.angle_gamma   90.00
#
_symmetry.space_group_name_H-M   'P 1'
#
loop_
_entity.id
_entity.type
_entity.pdbx_description
1 polymer ?
#
loop_
_entity_poly.entity_id
_entity_poly.type
_entity_poly.pdbx_seq_one_letter_code
_entity_poly.pdbx_strand_id
1 'polypeptide(L)'
;SLRSLFPDIEAAHITAVITHEMRGIDLHKLDSRYRDKEPNLVINTNGEWERSNKGARDYKSFDALFQPLVTYFDILCAHLPHQPSVAHGFFRFLIHFQKISREYEWNAVLEYTMLFHNRRRMEMSEDGDYSGWGRKDPDLMAEYVYAHKKQVVKST
;
A
#
# COMPACT_ATOMS: atom_id res chain seq x y z
N SER A 1 -15.41 -19.72 1.02
CA SER A 1 -15.75 -18.39 0.45
C SER A 1 -14.55 -17.48 0.64
N LEU A 2 -14.43 -16.32 -0.03
CA LEU A 2 -13.27 -15.45 0.15
C LEU A 2 -13.04 -15.08 1.63
N ARG A 3 -14.12 -14.81 2.37
CA ARG A 3 -14.08 -14.53 3.81
C ARG A 3 -13.48 -15.66 4.66
N SER A 4 -13.65 -16.93 4.29
CA SER A 4 -13.08 -18.04 5.06
C SER A 4 -11.56 -18.17 4.91
N LEU A 5 -10.97 -17.56 3.88
CA LEU A 5 -9.51 -17.50 3.69
C LEU A 5 -8.87 -16.38 4.52
N PHE A 6 -9.66 -15.36 4.86
CA PHE A 6 -9.20 -14.18 5.59
C PHE A 6 -10.06 -13.93 6.85
N PRO A 7 -10.07 -14.86 7.82
CA PRO A 7 -10.92 -14.77 9.00
C PRO A 7 -10.60 -13.54 9.86
N ASP A 8 -9.33 -13.13 9.86
CA ASP A 8 -8.83 -12.00 10.62
C ASP A 8 -9.01 -10.67 9.92
N ILE A 9 -9.70 -10.60 8.77
CA ILE A 9 -9.94 -9.35 8.03
C ILE A 9 -11.44 -9.07 8.01
N GLU A 10 -11.83 -7.86 8.39
CA GLU A 10 -13.22 -7.44 8.32
C GLU A 10 -13.76 -7.56 6.90
N ALA A 11 -14.99 -8.06 6.77
CA ALA A 11 -15.62 -8.28 5.47
C ALA A 11 -15.67 -7.00 4.62
N ALA A 12 -15.87 -5.84 5.24
CA ALA A 12 -15.87 -4.55 4.57
C ALA A 12 -14.53 -4.23 3.88
N HIS A 13 -13.41 -4.57 4.52
CA HIS A 13 -12.09 -4.36 3.93
C HIS A 13 -11.83 -5.33 2.78
N ILE A 14 -12.25 -6.59 2.90
CA ILE A 14 -12.18 -7.57 1.79
C ILE A 14 -13.00 -7.05 0.60
N THR A 15 -14.23 -6.59 0.84
CA THR A 15 -15.08 -6.00 -0.20
C THR A 15 -14.39 -4.82 -0.86
N ALA A 16 -13.83 -3.88 -0.08
CA ALA A 16 -13.14 -2.72 -0.61
C ALA A 16 -11.90 -3.08 -1.46
N VAL A 17 -11.24 -4.22 -1.20
CA VAL A 17 -10.15 -4.70 -2.06
C VAL A 17 -10.70 -5.21 -3.39
N ILE A 18 -11.71 -6.08 -3.37
CA ILE A 18 -12.23 -6.70 -4.60
C ILE A 18 -13.04 -5.73 -5.47
N THR A 19 -13.61 -4.67 -4.87
CA THR A 19 -14.27 -3.58 -5.61
C THR A 19 -13.31 -2.46 -6.02
N HIS A 20 -12.01 -2.61 -5.72
CA HIS A 20 -10.98 -1.60 -6.01
C HIS A 20 -11.28 -0.24 -5.37
N GLU A 21 -11.88 -0.22 -4.19
CA GLU A 21 -12.21 1.01 -3.46
C GLU A 21 -11.15 1.36 -2.40
N MET A 22 -10.39 0.38 -1.91
CA MET A 22 -9.34 0.59 -0.91
C MET A 22 -8.19 1.45 -1.47
N ARG A 23 -7.94 2.61 -0.86
CA ARG A 23 -6.82 3.48 -1.23
C ARG A 23 -5.53 3.03 -0.53
N GLY A 24 -4.37 3.43 -1.06
CA GLY A 24 -3.08 3.08 -0.46
C GLY A 24 -2.98 3.45 1.03
N ILE A 25 -3.49 4.63 1.41
CA ILE A 25 -3.49 5.11 2.80
C ILE A 25 -4.28 4.20 3.76
N ASP A 26 -5.25 3.46 3.23
CA ASP A 26 -6.13 2.58 3.99
C ASP A 26 -5.61 1.14 4.10
N LEU A 27 -4.51 0.79 3.43
CA LEU A 27 -3.95 -0.57 3.41
C LEU A 27 -3.67 -1.11 4.83
N HIS A 28 -3.40 -0.26 5.82
CA HIS A 28 -3.07 -0.63 7.21
C HIS A 28 -4.22 -1.39 7.88
N LYS A 29 -5.46 -1.20 7.38
CA LYS A 29 -6.65 -1.92 7.82
C LYS A 29 -6.61 -3.42 7.50
N LEU A 30 -5.72 -3.83 6.60
CA LEU A 30 -5.43 -5.23 6.28
C LEU A 30 -4.39 -5.86 7.21
N ASP A 31 -3.74 -5.09 8.07
CA ASP A 31 -2.74 -5.59 9.01
C ASP A 31 -3.29 -5.60 10.44
N SER A 32 -3.45 -6.80 10.99
CA SER A 32 -3.93 -6.99 12.37
C SER A 32 -3.05 -6.28 13.41
N ARG A 33 -1.75 -6.09 13.14
CA ARG A 33 -0.81 -5.39 14.04
C ARG A 33 -1.11 -3.90 14.20
N TYR A 34 -1.81 -3.30 13.24
CA TYR A 34 -2.09 -1.86 13.21
C TYR A 34 -3.57 -1.55 13.39
N ARG A 35 -4.46 -2.48 13.03
CA ARG A 35 -5.92 -2.33 13.21
C ARG A 35 -6.33 -2.24 14.69
N ASP A 36 -5.71 -3.03 15.56
CA ASP A 36 -6.12 -3.12 16.98
C ASP A 36 -5.48 -2.03 17.85
N LYS A 37 -4.70 -1.12 17.25
CA LYS A 37 -4.21 0.08 17.93
C LYS A 37 -5.36 1.08 17.96
N GLU A 38 -5.87 1.35 19.17
CA GLU A 38 -6.96 2.31 19.39
C GLU A 38 -6.75 3.59 18.56
N PRO A 39 -7.83 4.19 18.03
CA PRO A 39 -7.73 5.47 17.34
C PRO A 39 -7.03 6.44 18.28
N ASN A 40 -5.86 6.95 17.88
CA ASN A 40 -5.20 8.03 18.60
C ASN A 40 -6.16 9.21 18.60
N LEU A 41 -6.98 9.34 19.65
CA LEU A 41 -7.82 10.51 19.84
C LEU A 41 -6.86 11.67 20.08
N VAL A 42 -6.92 12.67 19.21
CA VAL A 42 -6.13 13.90 19.34
C VAL A 42 -7.09 15.03 19.61
N ILE A 43 -6.69 15.93 20.51
CA ILE A 43 -7.45 17.14 20.80
C ILE A 43 -7.21 18.11 19.65
N ASN A 44 -8.27 18.49 18.93
CA ASN A 44 -8.19 19.47 17.86
C ASN A 44 -7.96 20.89 18.43
N THR A 45 -7.78 21.89 17.56
CA THR A 45 -7.58 23.30 17.98
C THR A 45 -8.75 23.88 18.77
N ASN A 46 -9.91 23.23 18.72
CA ASN A 46 -11.13 23.64 19.43
C ASN A 46 -11.31 22.88 20.76
N GLY A 47 -10.36 22.03 21.16
CA GLY A 47 -10.46 21.26 22.40
C GLY A 47 -11.30 19.98 22.29
N GLU A 48 -11.75 19.61 21.10
CA GLU A 48 -12.58 18.41 20.89
C GLU A 48 -11.72 17.20 20.52
N TRP A 49 -12.15 16.02 20.97
CA TRP A 49 -11.52 14.76 20.60
C TRP A 49 -11.85 14.42 19.14
N GLU A 50 -10.85 14.55 18.28
CA GLU A 50 -10.94 14.13 16.89
C GLU A 50 -10.22 12.79 16.70
N ARG A 51 -10.81 11.93 15.86
CA ARG A 51 -10.16 10.71 15.40
C ARG A 51 -8.96 11.14 14.55
N SER A 52 -7.75 10.95 15.05
CA SER A 52 -6.54 11.30 14.29
C SER A 52 -6.58 10.58 12.94
N ASN A 53 -6.64 11.34 11.84
CA ASN A 53 -6.59 10.83 10.46
C ASN A 53 -5.16 10.38 10.09
N LYS A 54 -4.62 9.47 10.90
CA LYS A 54 -3.21 9.08 10.98
C LYS A 54 -2.84 7.90 10.07
N GLY A 55 -3.71 7.44 9.18
CA GLY A 55 -3.44 6.27 8.32
C GLY A 55 -2.14 6.37 7.52
N ALA A 56 -1.67 7.59 7.20
CA ALA A 56 -0.35 7.81 6.58
C ALA A 56 0.84 7.84 7.57
N ARG A 57 0.63 8.12 8.87
CA ARG A 57 1.70 8.13 9.90
C ARG A 57 2.04 6.75 10.46
N ASP A 58 1.30 5.72 10.07
CA ASP A 58 1.50 4.36 10.59
C ASP A 58 2.56 3.57 9.80
N TYR A 59 2.82 3.96 8.56
CA TYR A 59 3.89 3.39 7.74
C TYR A 59 5.25 4.03 8.05
N LYS A 60 5.77 3.81 9.25
CA LYS A 60 7.09 4.33 9.65
C LYS A 60 8.27 3.54 9.08
N SER A 61 8.01 2.40 8.45
CA SER A 61 9.03 1.52 7.92
C SER A 61 8.50 0.70 6.74
N PHE A 62 9.44 0.11 5.99
CA PHE A 62 9.15 -0.88 4.96
C PHE A 62 8.19 -1.97 5.46
N ASP A 63 8.47 -2.56 6.62
CA ASP A 63 7.70 -3.68 7.18
C ASP A 63 6.26 -3.30 7.55
N ALA A 64 6.02 -2.03 7.87
CA ALA A 64 4.70 -1.52 8.18
C ALA A 64 3.79 -1.52 6.95
N LEU A 65 4.35 -1.31 5.75
CA LEU A 65 3.61 -1.28 4.48
C LEU A 65 3.66 -2.61 3.73
N PHE A 66 4.76 -3.35 3.87
CA PHE A 66 4.97 -4.62 3.18
C PHE A 66 3.88 -5.65 3.51
N GLN A 67 3.59 -5.84 4.80
CA GLN A 67 2.60 -6.83 5.23
C GLN A 67 1.18 -6.56 4.72
N PRO A 68 0.62 -5.34 4.84
CA PRO A 68 -0.70 -5.07 4.28
C PRO A 68 -0.72 -5.13 2.75
N LEU A 69 0.38 -4.79 2.05
CA LEU A 69 0.49 -4.99 0.59
C LEU A 69 0.43 -6.47 0.21
N VAL A 70 1.16 -7.34 0.91
CA VAL A 70 1.10 -8.80 0.67
C VAL A 70 -0.34 -9.29 0.85
N THR A 71 -1.00 -8.86 1.91
CA THR A 71 -2.38 -9.23 2.22
C THR A 71 -3.37 -8.73 1.16
N TYR A 72 -3.19 -7.50 0.68
CA TYR A 72 -3.99 -6.92 -0.41
C TYR A 72 -3.92 -7.80 -1.67
N PHE A 73 -2.71 -8.19 -2.07
CA PHE A 73 -2.51 -9.02 -3.25
C PHE A 73 -2.95 -10.47 -3.07
N ASP A 74 -2.86 -11.02 -1.86
CA ASP A 74 -3.38 -12.35 -1.56
C ASP A 74 -4.92 -12.39 -1.74
N ILE A 75 -5.62 -11.36 -1.22
CA ILE A 75 -7.08 -11.21 -1.44
C ILE A 75 -7.39 -11.12 -2.94
N LEU A 76 -6.66 -10.31 -3.71
CA LEU A 76 -6.87 -10.19 -5.16
C LEU A 76 -6.61 -11.51 -5.89
N CYS A 77 -5.52 -12.21 -5.58
CA CYS A 77 -5.20 -13.52 -6.18
C CYS A 77 -6.29 -14.56 -5.87
N ALA A 78 -6.79 -14.59 -4.64
CA ALA A 78 -7.86 -15.50 -4.23
C ALA A 78 -9.20 -15.16 -4.90
N HIS A 79 -9.47 -13.88 -5.12
CA HIS A 79 -10.67 -13.43 -5.83
C HIS A 79 -10.61 -13.70 -7.34
N LEU A 80 -9.43 -13.59 -7.94
CA LEU A 80 -9.19 -13.66 -9.37
C LEU A 80 -8.20 -14.78 -9.74
N PRO A 81 -8.53 -16.06 -9.46
CA PRO A 81 -7.59 -17.17 -9.60
C PRO A 81 -7.16 -17.45 -11.04
N HIS A 82 -7.91 -16.93 -12.02
CA HIS A 82 -7.62 -17.07 -13.46
C HIS A 82 -6.98 -15.83 -14.09
N GLN A 83 -6.55 -14.85 -13.28
CA GLN A 83 -5.91 -13.62 -13.73
C GLN A 83 -4.40 -13.61 -13.37
N PRO A 84 -3.53 -14.28 -14.15
CA PRO A 84 -2.11 -14.43 -13.82
C PRO A 84 -1.35 -13.10 -13.75
N SER A 85 -1.85 -12.06 -14.39
CA SER A 85 -1.27 -10.71 -14.33
C SER A 85 -1.29 -10.11 -12.93
N VAL A 86 -2.19 -10.52 -12.04
CA VAL A 86 -2.21 -10.08 -10.63
C VAL A 86 -0.93 -10.55 -9.94
N ALA A 87 -0.68 -11.85 -9.94
CA ALA A 87 0.50 -12.44 -9.31
C ALA A 87 1.80 -11.98 -9.97
N HIS A 88 1.86 -11.92 -11.30
CA HIS A 88 3.05 -11.41 -12.00
C HIS A 88 3.30 -9.93 -11.72
N GLY A 89 2.25 -9.11 -11.69
CA GLY A 89 2.33 -7.69 -11.34
C GLY A 89 2.84 -7.50 -9.92
N PHE A 90 2.29 -8.26 -8.96
CA PHE A 90 2.70 -8.26 -7.57
C PHE A 90 4.20 -8.51 -7.38
N PHE A 91 4.73 -9.62 -7.93
CA PHE A 91 6.15 -9.94 -7.74
C PHE A 91 7.07 -8.89 -8.36
N ARG A 92 6.71 -8.35 -9.53
CA ARG A 92 7.48 -7.26 -10.16
C ARG A 92 7.43 -5.98 -9.33
N PHE A 93 6.26 -5.63 -8.82
CA PHE A 93 6.10 -4.50 -7.91
C PHE A 93 6.90 -4.68 -6.63
N LEU A 94 6.86 -5.85 -5.99
CA LEU A 94 7.63 -6.12 -4.77
C LEU A 94 9.15 -5.98 -4.97
N ILE A 95 9.68 -6.52 -6.07
CA ILE A 95 11.11 -6.37 -6.41
C ILE A 95 11.45 -4.88 -6.55
N HIS A 96 10.60 -4.12 -7.23
CA HIS A 96 10.78 -2.69 -7.40
C HIS A 96 10.69 -1.93 -6.07
N PHE A 97 9.68 -2.21 -5.25
CA PHE A 97 9.44 -1.62 -3.95
C PHE A 97 10.61 -1.85 -2.99
N GLN A 98 11.13 -3.09 -2.95
CA GLN A 98 12.32 -3.43 -2.17
C GLN A 98 13.56 -2.66 -2.66
N LYS A 99 13.74 -2.54 -3.98
CA LYS A 99 14.86 -1.78 -4.56
C LYS A 99 14.80 -0.31 -4.16
N ILE A 100 13.68 0.36 -4.38
CA ILE A 100 13.57 1.81 -4.09
C ILE A 100 13.64 2.08 -2.58
N SER A 101 13.11 1.19 -1.74
CA SER A 101 13.20 1.32 -0.28
C SER A 101 14.64 1.27 0.23
N ARG A 102 15.53 0.57 -0.46
CA ARG A 102 16.96 0.53 -0.14
C ARG A 102 17.70 1.78 -0.61
N GLU A 103 17.39 2.27 -1.80
CA GLU A 103 18.15 3.33 -2.49
C GLU A 103 17.70 4.76 -2.13
N TYR A 104 16.44 4.94 -1.74
CA TYR A 104 15.84 6.25 -1.54
C TYR A 104 15.27 6.42 -0.13
N GLU A 105 15.07 7.67 0.27
CA GLU A 105 14.46 8.03 1.55
C GLU A 105 13.04 7.45 1.67
N TRP A 106 12.70 6.97 2.86
CA TRP A 106 11.47 6.21 3.07
C TRP A 106 10.20 7.04 2.79
N ASN A 107 10.17 8.31 3.18
CA ASN A 107 9.00 9.16 2.95
C ASN A 107 8.68 9.33 1.45
N ALA A 108 9.72 9.50 0.62
CA ALA A 108 9.58 9.58 -0.83
C ALA A 108 9.06 8.27 -1.43
N VAL A 109 9.58 7.13 -0.95
CA VAL A 109 9.13 5.79 -1.38
C VAL A 109 7.68 5.53 -0.96
N LEU A 110 7.30 5.94 0.25
CA LEU A 110 5.95 5.82 0.77
C LEU A 110 4.98 6.62 -0.11
N GLU A 111 5.26 7.90 -0.36
CA GLU A 111 4.42 8.77 -1.18
C GLU A 111 4.26 8.23 -2.61
N TYR A 112 5.37 7.84 -3.26
CA TYR A 112 5.35 7.14 -4.54
C TYR A 112 4.44 5.92 -4.50
N THR A 113 4.58 5.06 -3.48
CA THR A 113 3.83 3.81 -3.38
C THR A 113 2.32 4.06 -3.22
N MET A 114 1.93 5.09 -2.46
CA MET A 114 0.53 5.47 -2.30
C MET A 114 -0.10 5.97 -3.61
N LEU A 115 0.61 6.83 -4.33
CA LEU A 115 0.16 7.36 -5.62
C LEU A 115 0.12 6.26 -6.68
N PHE A 116 1.17 5.43 -6.74
CA PHE A 116 1.24 4.28 -7.64
C PHE A 116 0.07 3.33 -7.40
N HIS A 117 -0.17 2.94 -6.15
CA HIS A 117 -1.31 2.08 -5.78
C HIS A 117 -2.64 2.67 -6.24
N ASN A 118 -2.87 3.96 -5.99
CA ASN A 118 -4.12 4.61 -6.37
C ASN A 118 -4.33 4.64 -7.89
N ARG A 119 -3.27 4.83 -8.69
CA ARG A 119 -3.33 4.73 -10.16
C ARG A 119 -3.69 3.31 -10.61
N ARG A 120 -2.98 2.29 -10.11
CA ARG A 120 -3.25 0.89 -10.45
C ARG A 120 -4.65 0.45 -10.07
N ARG A 121 -5.16 0.93 -8.94
CA ARG A 121 -6.54 0.71 -8.49
C ARG A 121 -7.56 1.23 -9.50
N MET A 122 -7.35 2.43 -10.05
CA MET A 122 -8.23 2.99 -11.08
C MET A 122 -8.22 2.13 -12.35
N GLU A 123 -7.04 1.76 -12.86
CA GLU A 123 -6.89 0.87 -14.03
C GLU A 123 -7.62 -0.47 -13.83
N MET A 124 -7.52 -1.07 -12.64
CA MET A 124 -8.24 -2.29 -12.32
C MET A 124 -9.76 -2.09 -12.26
N SER A 125 -10.24 -0.95 -11.76
CA SER A 125 -11.67 -0.66 -11.63
C SER A 125 -12.34 -0.27 -12.94
N GLU A 126 -11.65 0.48 -13.80
CA GLU A 126 -12.21 1.04 -15.03
C GLU A 126 -12.01 0.09 -16.21
N ASP A 127 -10.81 -0.49 -16.33
CA ASP A 127 -10.39 -1.26 -17.51
C ASP A 127 -10.25 -2.76 -17.22
N GLY A 128 -10.25 -3.16 -15.95
CA GLY A 128 -9.89 -4.52 -15.55
C GLY A 128 -8.43 -4.86 -15.87
N ASP A 129 -7.56 -3.86 -16.06
CA ASP A 129 -6.15 -4.06 -16.37
C ASP A 129 -5.31 -4.19 -15.09
N TYR A 130 -4.79 -5.39 -14.83
CA TYR A 130 -3.92 -5.69 -13.70
C TYR A 130 -2.43 -5.62 -14.07
N SER A 131 -2.10 -5.49 -15.36
CA SER A 131 -0.72 -5.53 -15.84
C SER A 131 0.09 -4.29 -15.45
N GLY A 132 -0.59 -3.19 -15.11
CA GLY A 132 0.03 -1.95 -14.63
C GLY A 132 0.91 -2.15 -13.40
N TRP A 133 0.55 -3.06 -12.50
CA TRP A 133 1.37 -3.40 -11.33
C TRP A 133 2.79 -3.86 -11.68
N GLY A 134 2.95 -4.50 -12.84
CA GLY A 134 4.25 -4.98 -13.31
C GLY A 134 5.13 -3.93 -13.98
N ARG A 135 4.67 -2.68 -14.09
CA ARG A 135 5.35 -1.58 -14.80
C ARG A 135 5.70 -0.48 -13.81
N LYS A 136 6.93 0.02 -13.88
CA LYS A 136 7.31 1.21 -13.11
C LYS A 136 6.60 2.42 -13.70
N ASP A 137 6.31 3.41 -12.85
CA ASP A 137 5.75 4.68 -13.27
C ASP A 137 6.89 5.72 -13.35
N PRO A 138 7.48 5.96 -14.53
CA PRO A 138 8.66 6.82 -14.65
C PRO A 138 8.37 8.27 -14.25
N ASP A 139 7.14 8.73 -14.46
CA ASP A 139 6.73 10.09 -14.13
C ASP A 139 6.64 10.26 -12.61
N LEU A 140 5.97 9.33 -11.91
CA LEU A 140 5.96 9.34 -10.44
C LEU A 140 7.37 9.17 -9.84
N MET A 141 8.22 8.34 -10.46
CA MET A 141 9.61 8.19 -9.99
C MET A 141 10.39 9.49 -10.13
N ALA A 142 10.22 10.23 -11.24
CA ALA A 142 10.88 11.50 -11.47
C ALA A 142 10.39 12.59 -10.51
N GLU A 143 9.08 12.65 -10.27
CA GLU A 143 8.45 13.66 -9.43
C GLU A 143 8.73 13.45 -7.94
N TYR A 144 8.68 12.20 -7.44
CA TYR A 144 8.69 11.93 -6.00
C TYR A 144 9.93 11.21 -5.48
N VAL A 145 10.67 10.49 -6.31
CA VAL A 145 11.70 9.54 -5.80
C VAL A 145 13.12 9.97 -6.13
N TYR A 146 13.42 10.32 -7.38
CA TYR A 146 14.82 10.49 -7.82
C TYR A 146 15.61 11.57 -7.08
N ALA A 147 14.95 12.64 -6.62
CA ALA A 147 15.58 13.71 -5.85
C ALA A 147 15.99 13.28 -4.42
N HIS A 148 15.49 12.15 -3.92
CA HIS A 148 15.61 11.71 -2.52
C HIS A 148 16.49 10.47 -2.36
N LYS A 149 17.59 10.38 -3.13
CA LYS A 149 18.53 9.26 -3.01
C LYS A 149 19.28 9.33 -1.68
N LYS A 150 19.34 8.21 -0.96
CA LYS A 150 20.10 8.10 0.30
C LYS A 150 21.56 8.44 0.07
N GLN A 151 22.14 9.23 0.96
CA GLN A 151 23.58 9.48 0.95
C GLN A 151 24.32 8.23 1.41
N VAL A 152 25.25 7.74 0.60
CA VAL A 152 26.17 6.69 1.05
C VAL A 152 27.17 7.33 1.99
N VAL A 153 26.97 7.15 3.31
CA VAL A 153 27.98 7.50 4.29
C VAL A 153 29.16 6.56 4.06
N LYS A 154 30.24 7.08 3.46
CA LYS A 154 31.52 6.35 3.44
C LYS A 154 32.09 6.44 4.86
N SER A 155 32.10 5.32 5.58
CA SER A 155 32.90 5.20 6.79
C SER A 155 34.38 5.27 6.38
N THR A 156 35.04 6.35 6.79
CA THR A 156 36.49 6.55 6.65
C THR A 156 37.24 5.69 7.64
#